data_AF-A0A9J7E9Q5-F1
#
_entry.id   AF-A0A9J7E9Q5-F1
#
_cell.length_a   1.000
_cell.length_b   1.000
_cell.length_c   1.000
_cell.angle_alpha   90.00
_cell.angle_beta   90.00
_cell.angle_gamma   90.00
#
_symmetry.space_group_name_H-M   'P 1'
#
loop_
_entity.id
_entity.type
_entity.pdbx_description
1 polymer ?
#
loop_
_entity_poly.entity_id
_entity_poly.type
_entity_poly.pdbx_seq_one_letter_code
_entity_poly.pdbx_strand_id
1 'polypeptide(L)'
;MCCELPMLKRCLLCIPLRYGLIGWGYIRLVIDIIVTVALTIEFIHVLEMVQTRSYSVSNLVIIGLIILLGVADFTLTVVFIIGAQRKNVKLLKMCYVYNIVLWVLIIILGVAVSVYTVYLMYQHNVAFLHHIFYILTDLFTYLSQILVQGYFLLLVRSEIVKLENSSEFQFVNNAAESECRMKWAQDGITSAQEEQTQEIHNC
;
A
#
# COMPACT_ATOMS: atom_id res chain seq x y z
N MET A 1 20.42 -4.52 -15.40
CA MET A 1 20.73 -4.94 -14.01
C MET A 1 19.54 -4.58 -13.15
N CYS A 2 18.64 -5.54 -12.91
CA CYS A 2 17.57 -5.36 -11.94
C CYS A 2 18.20 -5.44 -10.56
N CYS A 3 18.24 -4.33 -9.83
CA CYS A 3 18.60 -4.36 -8.42
C CYS A 3 17.56 -5.22 -7.69
N GLU A 4 17.91 -6.46 -7.39
CA GLU A 4 17.14 -7.32 -6.49
C GLU A 4 17.16 -6.64 -5.11
N LEU A 5 16.03 -6.02 -4.76
CA LEU A 5 15.84 -5.39 -3.47
C LEU A 5 15.99 -6.49 -2.40
N PRO A 6 16.91 -6.36 -1.42
CA PRO A 6 17.16 -7.41 -0.45
C PRO A 6 15.87 -7.71 0.31
N MET A 7 15.43 -8.97 0.28
CA MET A 7 14.33 -9.45 1.10
C MET A 7 14.71 -9.31 2.58
N LEU A 8 14.26 -8.23 3.20
CA LEU A 8 14.42 -7.93 4.62
C LEU A 8 13.65 -8.97 5.46
N LYS A 9 14.21 -10.18 5.62
CA LYS A 9 13.59 -11.27 6.38
C LYS A 9 13.65 -11.04 7.91
N ARG A 10 14.47 -10.09 8.38
CA ARG A 10 14.64 -9.74 9.80
C ARG A 10 15.00 -8.27 9.94
N CYS A 11 14.07 -7.43 10.39
CA CYS A 11 14.36 -6.11 10.97
C CYS A 11 13.62 -5.90 12.28
N LEU A 12 14.27 -5.14 13.16
CA LEU A 12 14.13 -5.03 14.63
C LEU A 12 12.78 -4.59 15.22
N LEU A 13 11.72 -4.45 14.44
CA LEU A 13 10.36 -4.29 14.97
C LEU A 13 9.56 -5.53 14.58
N CYS A 14 9.41 -6.46 15.53
CA CYS A 14 8.46 -7.58 15.46
C CYS A 14 6.98 -7.12 15.46
N ILE A 15 6.69 -5.88 15.04
CA ILE A 15 5.34 -5.46 14.73
C ILE A 15 4.99 -6.11 13.40
N PRO A 16 3.94 -6.94 13.34
CA PRO A 16 3.54 -7.56 12.09
C PRO A 16 3.28 -6.43 11.09
N LEU A 17 4.02 -6.40 9.98
CA LEU A 17 4.00 -5.37 8.93
C LEU A 17 2.57 -4.88 8.55
N ARG A 18 1.58 -5.77 8.71
CA ARG A 18 0.15 -5.48 8.54
C ARG A 18 -0.42 -4.47 9.53
N TYR A 19 -0.11 -4.58 10.82
CA TYR A 19 -0.64 -3.64 11.83
C TYR A 19 -0.01 -2.26 11.68
N GLY A 20 1.26 -2.18 11.28
CA GLY A 20 1.92 -0.92 10.97
C GLY A 20 1.27 -0.21 9.79
N LEU A 21 0.97 -0.93 8.72
CA LEU A 21 0.30 -0.39 7.53
C LEU A 21 -1.14 0.07 7.82
N ILE A 22 -1.92 -0.75 8.52
CA ILE A 22 -3.29 -0.41 8.90
C ILE A 22 -3.28 0.82 9.83
N GLY A 23 -2.42 0.81 10.86
CA GLY A 23 -2.29 1.93 11.79
C GLY A 23 -1.88 3.22 11.09
N TRP A 24 -0.88 3.16 10.21
CA TRP A 24 -0.45 4.32 9.42
C TRP A 24 -1.55 4.80 8.46
N GLY A 25 -2.28 3.89 7.81
CA GLY A 25 -3.42 4.22 6.96
C GLY A 25 -4.52 4.96 7.72
N TYR A 26 -4.83 4.55 8.96
CA TYR A 26 -5.78 5.26 9.82
C TYR A 26 -5.28 6.65 10.26
N ILE A 27 -4.01 6.76 10.65
CA ILE A 27 -3.41 8.06 11.02
C ILE A 27 -3.49 9.02 9.83
N ARG A 28 -3.11 8.56 8.64
CA ARG A 28 -3.23 9.34 7.40
C ARG A 28 -4.68 9.73 7.13
N LEU A 29 -5.63 8.81 7.25
CA LEU A 29 -7.05 9.10 7.04
C LEU A 29 -7.58 10.18 8.00
N VAL A 30 -7.17 10.16 9.27
CA VAL A 30 -7.54 11.22 10.23
C VAL A 30 -6.96 12.56 9.82
N ILE A 31 -5.69 12.59 9.39
CA ILE A 31 -5.05 13.81 8.89
C ILE A 31 -5.78 14.33 7.65
N ASP A 32 -6.10 13.46 6.69
CA ASP A 32 -6.81 13.81 5.45
C ASP A 32 -8.20 14.39 5.75
N ILE A 33 -8.92 13.84 6.75
CA ILE A 33 -10.22 14.40 7.19
C ILE A 33 -10.04 15.82 7.75
N ILE A 34 -9.07 16.03 8.65
CA ILE A 34 -8.81 17.35 9.24
C ILE A 34 -8.47 18.37 8.14
N VAL A 35 -7.59 17.99 7.22
CA VAL A 35 -7.17 18.85 6.10
C VAL A 35 -8.34 19.14 5.17
N THR A 36 -9.16 18.13 4.83
CA THR A 36 -10.33 18.32 3.97
C THR A 36 -11.33 19.28 4.60
N VAL A 37 -11.61 19.14 5.90
CA VAL A 37 -12.48 20.07 6.63
C VAL A 37 -11.91 21.48 6.59
N ALA A 38 -10.62 21.66 6.88
CA ALA A 38 -9.98 22.98 6.80
C ALA A 38 -10.10 23.60 5.40
N LEU A 39 -9.83 22.83 4.35
CA LEU A 39 -9.96 23.28 2.95
C LEU A 39 -11.40 23.64 2.59
N THR A 40 -12.40 22.92 3.11
CA THR A 40 -13.81 23.27 2.86
C THR A 40 -14.22 24.56 3.55
N ILE A 41 -13.69 24.86 4.74
CA ILE A 41 -13.93 26.12 5.44
C ILE A 41 -13.34 27.29 4.64
N GLU A 42 -12.09 27.16 4.19
CA GLU A 42 -11.44 28.15 3.34
C GLU A 42 -12.19 28.37 2.02
N PHE A 43 -12.70 27.29 1.41
CA PHE A 43 -13.49 27.39 0.20
C PHE A 43 -14.81 28.15 0.39
N ILE A 44 -15.52 27.91 1.51
CA ILE A 44 -16.74 28.67 1.85
C ILE A 44 -16.39 30.15 2.04
N HIS A 45 -15.29 30.46 2.72
CA HIS A 45 -14.86 31.83 2.94
C HIS A 45 -14.52 32.55 1.64
N VAL A 46 -13.82 31.87 0.71
CA VAL A 46 -13.53 32.41 -0.62
C VAL A 46 -14.81 32.59 -1.44
N LEU A 47 -15.78 31.69 -1.32
CA LEU A 47 -17.07 31.79 -2.00
C LEU A 47 -17.85 33.05 -1.55
N GLU A 48 -17.87 33.33 -0.25
CA GLU A 48 -18.48 34.55 0.32
C GLU A 48 -17.78 35.83 -0.18
N MET A 49 -16.45 35.79 -0.27
CA MET A 49 -15.65 36.91 -0.80
C MET A 49 -15.91 37.16 -2.28
N VAL A 50 -16.05 36.11 -3.09
CA VAL A 50 -16.37 36.23 -4.53
C VAL A 50 -17.75 36.84 -4.75
N GLN A 51 -18.73 36.46 -3.92
CA GLN A 51 -20.09 36.99 -4.01
C GLN A 51 -20.19 38.48 -3.65
N THR A 52 -19.28 38.99 -2.81
CA THR A 52 -19.32 40.37 -2.29
C THR A 52 -18.36 41.33 -2.98
N ARG A 53 -17.21 40.85 -3.45
CA ARG A 53 -16.19 41.63 -4.17
C ARG A 53 -15.80 40.85 -5.40
N SER A 54 -16.09 41.36 -6.61
CA SER A 54 -15.70 40.82 -7.93
C SER A 54 -14.28 40.23 -7.95
N TYR A 55 -14.14 38.99 -7.48
CA TYR A 55 -12.88 38.28 -7.35
C TYR A 55 -12.69 37.44 -8.60
N SER A 56 -11.43 37.16 -8.94
CA SER A 56 -11.11 36.34 -10.11
C SER A 56 -11.65 34.91 -9.95
N VAL A 57 -12.53 34.51 -10.86
CA VAL A 57 -13.09 33.14 -10.97
C VAL A 57 -11.99 32.06 -10.99
N SER A 58 -10.77 32.41 -11.43
CA SER A 58 -9.61 31.52 -11.46
C SER A 58 -9.24 30.92 -10.10
N ASN A 59 -9.31 31.71 -9.02
CA ASN A 59 -8.97 31.22 -7.68
C ASN A 59 -9.97 30.17 -7.19
N LEU A 60 -11.25 30.36 -7.51
CA LEU A 60 -12.32 29.42 -7.16
C LEU A 60 -12.14 28.08 -7.88
N VAL A 61 -11.76 28.11 -9.16
CA VAL A 61 -11.46 26.90 -9.94
C VAL A 61 -10.27 26.14 -9.34
N ILE A 62 -9.21 26.85 -8.95
CA ILE A 62 -8.01 26.23 -8.35
C ILE A 62 -8.38 25.55 -7.03
N ILE A 63 -9.07 26.25 -6.12
CA ILE A 63 -9.44 25.67 -4.81
C ILE A 63 -10.44 24.51 -4.99
N GLY A 64 -11.41 24.64 -5.90
CA GLY A 64 -12.33 23.56 -6.23
C GLY A 64 -11.62 22.31 -6.76
N LEU A 65 -10.59 22.49 -7.60
CA LEU A 65 -9.77 21.39 -8.09
C LEU A 65 -8.99 20.72 -6.95
N ILE A 66 -8.41 21.50 -6.03
CA ILE A 66 -7.70 20.98 -4.85
C ILE A 66 -8.65 20.13 -3.99
N ILE A 67 -9.88 20.60 -3.75
CA ILE A 67 -10.89 19.84 -2.99
C ILE A 67 -11.26 18.54 -3.70
N LEU A 68 -11.49 18.58 -5.02
CA LEU A 68 -11.83 17.39 -5.79
C LEU A 68 -10.72 16.33 -5.70
N LEU A 69 -9.47 16.75 -5.81
CA LEU A 69 -8.31 15.86 -5.62
C LEU A 69 -8.22 15.33 -4.19
N GLY A 70 -8.47 16.17 -3.19
CA GLY A 70 -8.45 15.77 -1.78
C GLY A 70 -9.51 14.70 -1.48
N VAL A 71 -10.72 14.87 -2.01
CA VAL A 71 -11.77 13.84 -1.91
C VAL A 71 -11.36 12.56 -2.63
N ALA A 72 -10.71 12.66 -3.79
CA ALA A 72 -10.20 11.49 -4.49
C ALA A 72 -9.12 10.75 -3.69
N ASP A 73 -8.15 11.46 -3.08
CA ASP A 73 -7.14 10.85 -2.20
C ASP A 73 -7.79 10.20 -0.97
N PHE A 74 -8.76 10.86 -0.34
CA PHE A 74 -9.53 10.30 0.77
C PHE A 74 -10.23 8.99 0.38
N THR A 75 -10.92 8.96 -0.77
CA THR A 75 -11.58 7.73 -1.23
C THR A 75 -10.58 6.62 -1.51
N LEU A 76 -9.42 6.93 -2.09
CA LEU A 76 -8.36 5.94 -2.29
C LEU A 76 -7.82 5.40 -0.97
N THR A 77 -7.60 6.25 0.04
CA THR A 77 -7.14 5.84 1.36
C THR A 77 -8.15 4.89 2.03
N VAL A 78 -9.46 5.16 1.91
CA VAL A 78 -10.52 4.26 2.40
C VAL A 78 -10.50 2.92 1.67
N VAL A 79 -10.50 2.93 0.34
CA VAL A 79 -10.49 1.71 -0.48
C VAL A 79 -9.23 0.89 -0.20
N PHE A 80 -8.09 1.56 0.02
CA PHE A 80 -6.84 0.94 0.41
C PHE A 80 -6.95 0.21 1.76
N ILE A 81 -7.53 0.83 2.79
CA ILE A 81 -7.74 0.19 4.10
C ILE A 81 -8.64 -1.04 3.95
N ILE A 82 -9.73 -0.94 3.18
CA ILE A 82 -10.63 -2.06 2.89
C ILE A 82 -9.89 -3.19 2.13
N GLY A 83 -9.04 -2.82 1.17
CA GLY A 83 -8.22 -3.74 0.40
C GLY A 83 -7.23 -4.52 1.27
N ALA A 84 -6.57 -3.83 2.20
CA ALA A 84 -5.67 -4.42 3.19
C ALA A 84 -6.41 -5.42 4.11
N GLN A 85 -7.63 -5.10 4.54
CA GLN A 85 -8.45 -5.99 5.36
C GLN A 85 -8.94 -7.24 4.60
N ARG A 86 -9.37 -7.07 3.34
CA ARG A 86 -9.95 -8.14 2.52
C ARG A 86 -8.92 -9.12 1.95
N LYS A 87 -7.61 -8.87 2.12
CA LYS A 87 -6.50 -9.67 1.54
C LYS A 87 -6.62 -9.89 0.02
N ASN A 88 -7.32 -9.00 -0.68
CA ASN A 88 -7.57 -9.12 -2.11
C ASN A 88 -6.43 -8.46 -2.90
N VAL A 89 -5.47 -9.26 -3.34
CA VAL A 89 -4.24 -8.79 -4.02
C VAL A 89 -4.54 -7.99 -5.30
N LYS A 90 -5.59 -8.38 -6.04
CA LYS A 90 -6.02 -7.68 -7.26
C LYS A 90 -6.44 -6.23 -6.99
N LEU A 91 -7.22 -6.02 -5.92
CA LEU A 91 -7.71 -4.70 -5.54
C LEU A 91 -6.57 -3.83 -5.01
N LEU A 92 -5.69 -4.41 -4.20
CA LEU A 92 -4.51 -3.71 -3.67
C LEU A 92 -3.57 -3.23 -4.80
N LYS A 93 -3.37 -4.05 -5.84
CA LYS A 93 -2.56 -3.70 -7.02
C LYS A 93 -3.17 -2.55 -7.82
N MET A 94 -4.49 -2.53 -8.02
CA MET A 94 -5.17 -1.41 -8.67
C MET A 94 -5.03 -0.13 -7.83
N CYS A 95 -5.33 -0.20 -6.53
CA CYS A 95 -5.18 0.93 -5.61
C CYS A 95 -3.76 1.50 -5.60
N TYR A 96 -2.74 0.64 -5.65
CA TYR A 96 -1.34 1.06 -5.71
C TYR A 96 -1.06 1.94 -6.94
N VAL A 97 -1.51 1.52 -8.13
CA VAL A 97 -1.34 2.30 -9.37
C VAL A 97 -2.08 3.63 -9.29
N TYR A 98 -3.34 3.62 -8.82
CA TYR A 98 -4.11 4.86 -8.66
C TYR A 98 -3.48 5.83 -7.67
N ASN A 99 -2.93 5.33 -6.56
CA ASN A 99 -2.28 6.16 -5.55
C ASN A 99 -1.01 6.84 -6.11
N ILE A 100 -0.22 6.14 -6.93
CA ILE A 100 0.92 6.75 -7.65
C ILE A 100 0.45 7.87 -8.58
N VAL A 101 -0.59 7.61 -9.38
CA VAL A 101 -1.12 8.60 -10.34
C VAL A 101 -1.62 9.84 -9.60
N LEU A 102 -2.42 9.66 -8.55
CA LEU A 102 -2.93 10.77 -7.75
C LEU A 102 -1.82 11.55 -7.06
N TRP A 103 -0.80 10.86 -6.55
CA TRP A 103 0.36 11.51 -5.94
C TRP A 103 1.14 12.38 -6.93
N VAL A 104 1.39 11.88 -8.14
CA VAL A 104 2.03 12.67 -9.22
C VAL A 104 1.19 13.89 -9.56
N LEU A 105 -0.13 13.73 -9.64
CA LEU A 105 -1.05 14.81 -9.96
C LEU A 105 -1.08 15.89 -8.86
N ILE A 106 -1.05 15.50 -7.59
CA ILE A 106 -0.94 16.41 -6.44
C ILE A 106 0.39 17.17 -6.47
N ILE A 107 1.52 16.51 -6.79
CA ILE A 107 2.82 17.20 -6.92
C ILE A 107 2.77 18.26 -8.02
N ILE A 108 2.25 17.91 -9.20
CA ILE A 108 2.14 18.86 -10.32
C ILE A 108 1.27 20.06 -9.93
N LEU A 109 0.12 19.80 -9.30
CA LEU A 109 -0.78 20.87 -8.85
C LEU A 109 -0.12 21.73 -7.76
N GLY A 110 0.59 21.11 -6.81
CA GLY A 110 1.33 21.82 -5.77
C GLY A 110 2.36 22.77 -6.37
N VAL A 111 3.18 22.30 -7.31
CA VAL A 111 4.18 23.14 -7.99
C VAL A 111 3.52 24.29 -8.75
N ALA A 112 2.39 24.05 -9.41
CA ALA A 112 1.66 25.13 -10.09
C ALA A 112 1.15 26.19 -9.11
N VAL A 113 0.63 25.76 -7.95
CA VAL A 113 0.17 26.65 -6.88
C VAL A 113 1.33 27.42 -6.26
N SER A 114 2.47 26.78 -5.99
CA SER A 114 3.63 27.44 -5.39
C SER A 114 4.24 28.50 -6.32
N VAL A 115 4.29 28.24 -7.63
CA VAL A 115 4.71 29.25 -8.62
C VAL A 115 3.73 30.42 -8.64
N TYR A 116 2.43 30.15 -8.59
CA TYR A 116 1.40 31.19 -8.56
C TYR A 116 1.46 32.05 -7.29
N THR A 117 1.67 31.44 -6.12
CA THR A 117 1.81 32.18 -4.86
C THR A 117 3.08 33.02 -4.84
N VAL A 118 4.21 32.50 -5.34
CA VAL A 118 5.46 33.27 -5.48
C VAL A 118 5.27 34.48 -6.39
N TYR A 119 4.55 34.32 -7.51
CA TYR A 119 4.22 35.42 -8.41
C TYR A 119 3.38 36.49 -7.73
N LEU A 120 2.34 36.10 -6.98
CA LEU A 120 1.50 37.03 -6.20
C LEU A 120 2.29 37.76 -5.12
N MET A 121 3.19 37.06 -4.41
CA MET A 121 4.05 37.67 -3.40
C MET A 121 4.99 38.71 -4.03
N TYR A 122 5.57 38.40 -5.19
CA TYR A 122 6.41 39.36 -5.93
C TYR A 122 5.63 40.64 -6.30
N GLN A 123 4.38 40.50 -6.75
CA GLN A 123 3.54 41.64 -7.13
C GLN A 123 3.17 42.52 -5.92
N HIS A 124 2.94 41.93 -4.75
CA HIS A 124 2.54 42.65 -3.54
C HIS A 124 3.70 43.23 -2.71
N ASN A 125 4.95 43.15 -3.18
CA ASN A 125 6.14 43.69 -2.49
C ASN A 125 6.23 43.28 -1.01
N VAL A 126 5.93 42.01 -0.71
CA VAL A 126 6.05 41.48 0.66
C VAL A 126 7.52 41.49 1.12
N ALA A 127 7.74 41.66 2.42
CA ALA A 127 9.09 41.73 2.99
C ALA A 127 9.95 40.50 2.63
N PHE A 128 11.23 40.75 2.29
CA PHE A 128 12.19 39.72 1.85
C PHE A 128 12.32 38.54 2.83
N LEU A 129 12.30 38.80 4.15
CA LEU A 129 12.34 37.75 5.17
C LEU A 129 11.13 36.81 5.09
N HIS A 130 9.95 37.33 4.78
CA HIS A 130 8.74 36.52 4.67
C HIS A 130 8.79 35.62 3.44
N HIS A 131 9.37 36.12 2.35
CA HIS A 131 9.57 35.37 1.11
C HIS A 131 10.53 34.19 1.31
N ILE A 132 11.67 34.41 1.98
CA ILE A 132 12.62 33.33 2.30
C ILE A 132 11.97 32.27 3.19
N PHE A 133 11.27 32.71 4.24
CA PHE A 133 10.61 31.77 5.16
C PHE A 133 9.58 30.90 4.43
N TYR A 134 8.78 31.52 3.55
CA TYR A 134 7.80 30.80 2.74
C TYR A 134 8.45 29.73 1.85
N ILE A 135 9.49 30.09 1.08
CA ILE A 135 10.20 29.14 0.21
C ILE A 135 10.82 27.99 1.02
N LEU A 136 11.39 28.29 2.19
CA LEU A 136 12.00 27.28 3.04
C LEU A 136 10.95 26.30 3.61
N THR A 137 9.82 26.83 4.07
CA THR A 137 8.69 26.01 4.56
C THR A 137 8.10 25.17 3.44
N ASP A 138 7.93 25.73 2.25
CA ASP A 138 7.43 25.03 1.06
C ASP A 138 8.35 23.87 0.68
N LEU A 139 9.67 24.12 0.58
CA LEU A 139 10.67 23.08 0.30
C LEU A 139 10.66 21.96 1.34
N PHE A 140 10.62 22.30 2.63
CA PHE A 140 10.58 21.32 3.71
C PHE A 140 9.30 20.48 3.67
N THR A 141 8.18 21.10 3.34
CA THR A 141 6.88 20.45 3.22
C THR A 141 6.89 19.46 2.05
N TYR A 142 7.39 19.86 0.88
CA TYR A 142 7.53 18.96 -0.27
C TYR A 142 8.44 17.78 0.00
N LEU A 143 9.61 18.01 0.63
CA LEU A 143 10.53 16.92 0.98
C LEU A 143 9.87 15.93 1.95
N SER A 144 9.20 16.44 2.99
CA SER A 144 8.49 15.61 3.95
C SER A 144 7.37 14.80 3.30
N GLN A 145 6.61 15.43 2.40
CA GLN A 145 5.53 14.77 1.66
C GLN A 145 6.05 13.65 0.75
N ILE A 146 7.18 13.88 0.05
CA ILE A 146 7.81 12.85 -0.78
C ILE A 146 8.31 11.68 0.07
N LEU A 147 8.96 11.95 1.20
CA LEU A 147 9.46 10.91 2.09
C LEU A 147 8.32 10.08 2.69
N VAL A 148 7.27 10.73 3.18
CA VAL A 148 6.10 10.07 3.77
C VAL A 148 5.35 9.25 2.73
N GLN A 149 5.08 9.80 1.55
CA GLN A 149 4.39 9.06 0.49
C GLN A 149 5.26 7.92 -0.04
N GLY A 150 6.56 8.16 -0.22
CA GLY A 150 7.51 7.14 -0.67
C GLY A 150 7.57 5.97 0.31
N TYR A 151 7.63 6.26 1.61
CA TYR A 151 7.54 5.25 2.66
C TYR A 151 6.24 4.46 2.58
N PHE A 152 5.10 5.15 2.42
CA PHE A 152 3.81 4.50 2.26
C PHE A 152 3.78 3.57 1.03
N LEU A 153 4.23 4.01 -0.13
CA LEU A 153 4.31 3.21 -1.36
C LEU A 153 5.21 1.98 -1.18
N LEU A 154 6.34 2.11 -0.48
CA LEU A 154 7.21 0.98 -0.17
C LEU A 154 6.53 -0.03 0.75
N LEU A 155 5.77 0.43 1.74
CA LEU A 155 4.99 -0.46 2.61
C LEU A 155 3.92 -1.22 1.81
N VAL A 156 3.17 -0.53 0.94
CA VAL A 156 2.17 -1.18 0.06
C VAL A 156 2.83 -2.24 -0.83
N ARG A 157 3.94 -1.89 -1.48
CA ARG A 157 4.69 -2.83 -2.33
C ARG A 157 5.13 -4.07 -1.54
N SER A 158 5.62 -3.86 -0.33
CA SER A 158 6.07 -4.95 0.55
C SER A 158 4.92 -5.88 0.93
N GLU A 159 3.71 -5.36 1.12
CA GLU A 159 2.52 -6.19 1.37
C GLU A 159 2.09 -6.98 0.13
N ILE A 160 2.08 -6.36 -1.06
CA ILE A 160 1.72 -7.04 -2.32
C ILE A 160 2.65 -8.24 -2.56
N VAL A 161 3.96 -8.04 -2.47
CA VAL A 161 4.96 -9.11 -2.69
C VAL A 161 4.80 -10.24 -1.67
N LYS A 162 4.48 -9.90 -0.41
CA LYS A 162 4.27 -10.90 0.65
C LYS A 162 3.01 -11.74 0.40
N LEU A 163 1.93 -11.12 -0.07
CA LEU A 163 0.68 -11.81 -0.41
C LEU A 163 0.85 -12.74 -1.62
N GLU A 164 1.53 -12.27 -2.66
CA GLU A 164 1.83 -13.03 -3.87
C GLU A 164 2.63 -14.30 -3.54
N ASN A 165 3.73 -14.16 -2.79
CA ASN A 165 4.56 -15.30 -2.39
C ASN A 165 3.82 -16.26 -1.43
N SER A 166 2.94 -15.77 -0.55
CA SER A 166 2.15 -16.62 0.36
C SER A 166 1.09 -17.47 -0.34
N SER A 167 0.67 -17.08 -1.54
CA SER A 167 -0.25 -17.87 -2.36
C SER A 167 0.44 -19.03 -3.09
N GLU A 168 1.77 -18.98 -3.20
CA GLU A 168 2.60 -19.99 -3.89
C GLU A 168 3.12 -21.08 -2.93
N PHE A 169 3.11 -20.84 -1.62
CA PHE A 169 3.35 -21.89 -0.63
C PHE A 169 2.09 -22.78 -0.47
N GLN A 170 1.85 -23.66 -1.45
CA GLN A 170 1.18 -24.91 -1.16
C GLN A 170 1.98 -25.61 -0.06
N PHE A 171 1.38 -25.75 1.12
CA PHE A 171 1.87 -26.71 2.11
C PHE A 171 1.81 -28.09 1.46
N VAL A 172 2.92 -28.52 0.87
CA VAL A 172 3.15 -29.92 0.57
C VAL A 172 3.18 -30.59 1.93
N ASN A 173 2.05 -31.19 2.30
CA ASN A 173 1.91 -31.97 3.51
C ASN A 173 2.75 -33.24 3.36
N ASN A 174 4.06 -33.13 3.56
CA ASN A 174 4.98 -34.25 3.55
C ASN A 174 4.68 -35.27 4.67
N ALA A 175 3.81 -34.93 5.64
CA ALA A 175 3.38 -35.87 6.68
C ALA A 175 2.28 -36.84 6.21
N ALA A 176 1.63 -36.58 5.07
CA ALA A 176 0.66 -37.52 4.48
C ALA A 176 1.31 -38.58 3.57
N GLU A 177 2.59 -38.43 3.19
CA GLU A 177 3.31 -39.42 2.35
C GLU A 177 4.12 -40.44 3.16
N SER A 178 4.23 -40.31 4.50
CA SER A 178 5.04 -41.24 5.32
C SER A 178 4.29 -42.47 5.87
N GLU A 179 2.98 -42.57 5.71
CA GLU A 179 2.18 -43.70 6.24
C GLU A 179 1.44 -44.48 5.15
N CYS A 180 2.16 -45.09 4.20
CA CYS A 180 1.62 -46.24 3.44
C CYS A 180 2.71 -47.04 2.70
N ARG A 181 3.66 -47.62 3.43
CA ARG A 181 4.39 -48.83 2.99
C ARG A 181 4.30 -49.90 4.07
N MET A 182 3.12 -50.52 4.18
CA MET A 182 2.99 -51.78 4.91
C MET A 182 3.54 -52.89 4.01
N LYS A 183 4.78 -53.32 4.26
CA LYS A 183 5.32 -54.58 3.75
C LYS A 183 4.53 -55.72 4.39
N TRP A 184 3.62 -56.32 3.64
CA TRP A 184 3.11 -57.65 3.97
C TRP A 184 3.98 -58.71 3.30
N ALA A 185 4.15 -59.82 4.02
CA ALA A 185 4.76 -61.09 3.66
C ALA A 185 6.29 -61.14 3.61
N GLN A 186 6.89 -61.58 4.72
CA GLN A 186 7.47 -62.92 4.72
C GLN A 186 7.48 -63.48 6.14
N ASP A 187 6.53 -64.37 6.39
CA ASP A 187 6.45 -65.18 7.59
C ASP A 187 7.69 -66.04 7.76
N GLY A 188 8.01 -66.21 9.04
CA GLY A 188 9.17 -66.91 9.54
C GLY A 188 9.26 -68.38 9.16
N ILE A 189 10.52 -68.77 9.12
CA ILE A 189 11.11 -70.10 9.18
C ILE A 189 10.42 -70.97 10.26
N THR A 190 10.17 -72.24 9.94
CA THR A 190 10.58 -73.48 10.68
C THR A 190 9.45 -74.49 10.87
N SER A 191 9.52 -75.63 10.16
CA SER A 191 9.44 -76.96 10.76
C SER A 191 9.85 -78.04 9.76
N ALA A 192 10.63 -79.00 10.25
CA ALA A 192 11.20 -80.15 9.56
C ALA A 192 10.27 -81.38 9.59
N GLN A 193 10.64 -82.40 8.80
CA GLN A 193 10.14 -83.79 8.81
C GLN A 193 8.68 -83.96 8.31
N GLU A 194 8.28 -84.99 7.56
CA GLU A 194 8.81 -86.34 7.36
C GLU A 194 8.06 -87.00 6.17
N GLU A 195 8.74 -88.00 5.62
CA GLU A 195 8.20 -89.23 5.01
C GLU A 195 7.36 -89.28 3.72
N GLN A 196 7.79 -90.30 2.98
CA GLN A 196 7.35 -90.93 1.75
C GLN A 196 5.85 -91.24 1.70
N THR A 197 5.30 -91.38 0.48
CA THR A 197 4.77 -92.67 -0.04
C THR A 197 3.64 -92.47 -1.07
N GLN A 198 3.86 -93.04 -2.26
CA GLN A 198 2.91 -93.60 -3.24
C GLN A 198 1.83 -92.70 -3.85
N GLU A 199 1.95 -92.40 -5.14
CA GLU A 199 1.36 -93.16 -6.27
C GLU A 199 -0.01 -92.61 -6.65
N ILE A 200 -0.30 -92.81 -7.95
CA ILE A 200 -1.61 -92.87 -8.58
C ILE A 200 -2.04 -91.59 -9.33
N HIS A 201 -1.96 -91.77 -10.66
CA HIS A 201 -2.87 -91.31 -11.71
C HIS A 201 -2.45 -90.16 -12.65
N ASN A 202 -2.02 -90.62 -13.83
CA ASN A 202 -2.55 -90.30 -15.16
C ASN A 202 -1.87 -89.21 -16.01
N CYS A 203 -1.39 -89.73 -17.14
CA CYS A 203 -0.98 -89.12 -18.42
C CYS A 203 0.43 -88.57 -18.50
#